data_AF-A0A524LPP6-F1
#
_entry.id   AF-A0A524LPP6-F1
#
_cell.length_a   1.000
_cell.length_b   1.000
_cell.length_c   1.000
_cell.angle_alpha   90.00
_cell.angle_beta   90.00
_cell.angle_gamma   90.00
#
_symmetry.space_group_name_H-M   'P 1'
#
loop_
_entity.id
_entity.type
_entity.pdbx_description
1 polymer ?
#
loop_
_entity_poly.entity_id
_entity_poly.type
_entity_poly.pdbx_seq_one_letter_code
_entity_poly.pdbx_strand_id
1 'polypeptide(L)'
;MAEGEVFDFNQLKVPNVSPKVIRYGVIGVLVLILFFSSFFTIRPDEVGVILRLGKYSHTAEPGLHFKLPLGIDQLTKVPVQRQLK
;
A
#
# COMPACT_ATOMS: atom_id res chain seq x y z
N MET A 1 31.58 7.45 35.49
CA MET A 1 31.83 6.65 34.28
C MET A 1 30.83 5.49 34.36
N ALA A 2 29.76 5.52 33.55
CA ALA A 2 28.77 4.44 33.49
C ALA A 2 29.10 3.61 32.25
N GLU A 3 29.52 2.36 32.48
CA GLU A 3 29.74 1.37 31.42
C GLU A 3 28.37 1.02 30.85
N GLY A 4 28.13 1.41 29.58
CA GLY A 4 26.88 1.09 28.90
C GLY A 4 26.77 -0.42 28.73
N GLU A 5 25.64 -0.99 29.15
CA GLU A 5 25.34 -2.40 28.88
C GLU A 5 25.32 -2.60 27.36
N VAL A 6 26.38 -3.21 26.86
CA VAL A 6 26.53 -3.55 25.45
C VAL A 6 25.62 -4.75 25.20
N PHE A 7 24.44 -4.49 24.64
CA PHE A 7 23.51 -5.55 24.27
C PHE A 7 24.14 -6.47 23.21
N ASP A 8 24.48 -7.70 23.59
CA ASP A 8 25.04 -8.71 22.70
C ASP A 8 23.96 -9.39 21.83
N PHE A 9 23.80 -8.89 20.60
CA PHE A 9 22.81 -9.39 19.64
C PHE A 9 23.09 -10.80 19.07
N ASN A 10 24.23 -11.41 19.40
CA ASN A 10 24.68 -12.66 18.79
C ASN A 10 24.01 -13.91 19.39
N GLN A 11 23.24 -13.75 20.47
CA GLN A 11 22.56 -14.84 21.19
C GLN A 11 21.12 -15.09 20.68
N LEU A 12 20.70 -14.36 19.64
CA LEU A 12 19.41 -14.54 19.00
C LEU A 12 19.36 -15.87 18.22
N LYS A 13 18.87 -16.91 18.91
CA LYS A 13 18.66 -18.24 18.34
C LYS A 13 17.46 -18.20 17.40
N VAL A 14 17.72 -18.05 16.09
CA VAL A 14 16.66 -18.09 15.09
C VAL A 14 16.05 -19.50 15.03
N PRO A 15 14.71 -19.62 15.03
CA PRO A 15 14.05 -20.92 14.93
C PRO A 15 14.41 -21.60 13.60
N ASN A 16 14.57 -22.92 13.63
CA ASN A 16 14.89 -23.72 12.45
C ASN A 16 13.65 -23.87 11.55
N VAL A 17 13.34 -22.83 10.79
CA VAL A 17 12.28 -22.84 9.79
C VAL A 17 12.85 -23.18 8.42
N SER A 18 12.19 -24.10 7.70
CA SER A 18 12.63 -24.50 6.36
C SER A 18 12.67 -23.29 5.41
N PRO A 19 13.75 -23.09 4.62
CA PRO A 19 13.85 -21.99 3.66
C PRO A 19 12.69 -21.91 2.67
N LYS A 20 12.05 -23.05 2.37
CA LYS A 20 10.86 -23.12 1.51
C LYS A 20 9.66 -22.43 2.17
N VAL A 21 9.45 -22.65 3.47
CA VAL A 21 8.33 -22.04 4.22
C VAL A 21 8.52 -20.53 4.31
N ILE A 22 9.76 -20.08 4.58
CA ILE A 22 10.08 -18.64 4.57
C ILE A 22 9.79 -18.05 3.19
N ARG A 23 10.23 -18.70 2.10
CA ARG A 23 9.98 -18.24 0.74
C ARG A 23 8.49 -18.09 0.44
N TYR A 24 7.68 -19.11 0.74
CA TYR A 24 6.24 -19.03 0.51
C TYR A 24 5.56 -18.02 1.42
N GLY A 25 6.02 -17.88 2.67
CA GLY A 25 5.54 -16.86 3.59
C GLY A 25 5.78 -15.44 3.06
N VAL A 26 7.00 -15.15 2.60
CA VAL A 26 7.35 -13.85 2.01
C VAL A 26 6.52 -13.57 0.75
N ILE A 27 6.35 -14.55 -0.13
CA ILE A 27 5.52 -14.41 -1.34
C ILE A 27 4.06 -14.14 -0.96
N GLY A 28 3.51 -14.89 0.00
CA GLY A 28 2.14 -14.70 0.48
C GLY A 28 1.90 -13.31 1.04
N VAL A 29 2.83 -12.80 1.85
CA VAL A 29 2.78 -11.43 2.39
C VAL A 29 2.83 -10.40 1.27
N LEU A 30 3.72 -10.56 0.30
CA LEU A 30 3.82 -9.68 -0.87
C LEU A 30 2.50 -9.61 -1.65
N VAL A 31 1.89 -10.76 -1.93
CA VAL A 31 0.60 -10.83 -2.63
C VAL A 31 -0.50 -10.13 -1.83
N LEU A 32 -0.54 -10.32 -0.51
CA LEU A 32 -1.51 -9.64 0.35
C LEU A 32 -1.35 -8.12 0.28
N ILE A 33 -0.12 -7.62 0.40
CA ILE A 33 0.18 -6.18 0.33
C ILE A 33 -0.27 -5.61 -1.01
N LEU A 34 0.03 -6.30 -2.11
CA LEU A 34 -0.40 -5.88 -3.44
C LEU A 34 -1.92 -5.87 -3.56
N PHE A 35 -2.59 -6.91 -3.07
CA PHE A 35 -4.05 -7.02 -3.11
C PHE A 35 -4.70 -5.84 -2.36
N PHE A 36 -4.37 -5.65 -1.08
CA PHE A 36 -4.95 -4.58 -0.26
C PHE A 36 -4.56 -3.17 -0.75
N SER A 37 -3.35 -2.98 -1.29
CA SER A 37 -2.92 -1.70 -1.86
C SER A 37 -3.62 -1.32 -3.18
N SER A 38 -4.27 -2.28 -3.84
CA SER A 38 -4.90 -2.05 -5.14
C SER A 38 -6.34 -1.52 -5.02
N PHE A 39 -7.01 -1.74 -3.89
CA PHE A 39 -8.37 -1.25 -3.68
C PHE A 39 -8.38 0.14 -3.05
N PHE A 40 -9.26 1.01 -3.53
CA PHE A 40 -9.48 2.32 -2.94
C PHE A 40 -10.91 2.79 -3.14
N THR A 41 -11.38 3.65 -2.24
CA THR A 41 -12.74 4.18 -2.28
C THR A 41 -12.71 5.70 -2.40
N ILE A 42 -13.61 6.21 -3.24
CA ILE A 42 -13.86 7.64 -3.45
C ILE A 42 -15.18 8.02 -2.81
N ARG A 43 -15.18 9.16 -2.11
CA ARG A 43 -16.36 9.68 -1.42
C ARG A 43 -17.32 10.36 -2.42
N PRO A 44 -18.63 10.40 -2.13
CA PRO A 44 -19.62 11.06 -3.00
C PRO A 44 -19.38 12.54 -3.30
N ASP A 45 -18.64 13.24 -2.44
CA ASP A 45 -18.28 14.66 -2.55
C ASP A 45 -16.93 14.88 -3.26
N GLU A 46 -16.28 13.81 -3.72
CA GLU A 46 -14.97 13.86 -4.35
C GLU A 46 -14.96 13.10 -5.67
N VAL A 47 -14.06 13.52 -6.54
CA VAL A 47 -13.73 12.83 -7.79
C VAL A 47 -12.24 12.51 -7.78
N GLY A 48 -11.89 11.29 -8.19
CA GLY A 48 -10.49 10.86 -8.22
C GLY A 48 -9.91 11.01 -9.60
N VAL A 49 -8.90 11.86 -9.75
CA VAL A 49 -8.11 11.94 -10.97
C VAL A 49 -6.99 10.90 -10.88
N ILE A 50 -6.95 9.96 -11.83
CA ILE A 50 -5.93 8.90 -11.86
C ILE A 50 -4.87 9.21 -12.91
N LEU A 51 -3.64 9.30 -12.44
CA LEU A 51 -2.45 9.51 -13.24
C LEU A 51 -1.66 8.19 -13.31
N ARG A 52 -1.54 7.63 -14.50
CA ARG A 52 -0.73 6.43 -14.75
C ARG A 52 0.61 6.84 -15.32
N LEU A 53 1.69 6.55 -14.59
CA LEU A 53 3.07 6.91 -15.00
C LEU A 53 3.21 8.39 -15.40
N GLY A 54 2.54 9.29 -14.66
CA GLY A 54 2.56 10.74 -14.92
C GLY A 54 1.66 11.22 -16.05
N LYS A 55 0.89 10.33 -16.70
CA LYS A 55 -0.10 10.71 -17.72
C LYS A 55 -1.51 10.57 -17.17
N TYR A 56 -2.40 11.49 -17.53
CA TYR A 56 -3.83 11.36 -17.22
C TYR A 56 -4.37 10.08 -17.87
N SER A 57 -4.98 9.22 -17.06
CA SER A 57 -5.62 8.00 -17.55
C SER A 57 -7.12 8.18 -17.64
N HIS A 58 -7.75 8.41 -16.49
CA HIS A 58 -9.19 8.57 -16.39
C HIS A 58 -9.56 9.21 -15.05
N THR A 59 -10.83 9.53 -14.92
CA THR A 59 -11.43 10.05 -13.71
C THR A 59 -12.32 8.96 -13.09
N ALA A 60 -12.15 8.71 -11.80
CA ALA A 60 -12.94 7.77 -11.03
C ALA A 60 -14.06 8.50 -10.28
N GLU A 61 -15.28 8.03 -10.51
CA GLU A 61 -16.50 8.50 -9.85
C GLU A 61 -16.58 7.99 -8.39
N PRO A 62 -17.51 8.49 -7.57
CA PRO A 62 -17.72 7.95 -6.23
C PRO A 62 -17.99 6.45 -6.21
N GLY A 63 -17.31 5.71 -5.33
CA GLY A 63 -17.44 4.26 -5.24
C GLY A 63 -16.12 3.54 -4.95
N LEU A 64 -16.18 2.20 -5.00
CA LEU A 64 -15.03 1.32 -4.87
C LEU A 64 -14.38 1.13 -6.24
N HIS A 65 -13.09 1.43 -6.32
CA HIS A 65 -12.30 1.32 -7.54
C HIS A 65 -11.03 0.52 -7.30
N PHE A 66 -10.46 0.05 -8.41
CA PHE A 66 -9.22 -0.72 -8.43
C PHE A 66 -8.13 0.07 -9.16
N LYS A 67 -6.95 0.17 -8.56
CA LYS A 67 -5.75 0.80 -9.13
C LYS A 67 -4.60 -0.16 -9.14
N LEU A 68 -3.63 0.10 -10.01
CA LEU A 68 -2.38 -0.63 -9.99
C LEU A 68 -1.58 -0.25 -8.72
N PRO A 69 -1.15 -1.24 -7.92
CA PRO A 69 -0.33 -1.01 -6.74
C PRO A 69 1.11 -0.64 -7.17
N LEU A 70 1.98 -0.35 -6.19
CA LEU A 70 3.41 -0.01 -6.41
C LEU A 70 3.67 1.38 -7.03
N GLY A 71 2.73 2.33 -6.86
CA GLY A 71 2.95 3.72 -7.28
C GLY A 71 2.85 3.97 -8.79
N ILE A 72 2.40 2.97 -9.56
CA ILE A 72 2.13 3.09 -10.99
C ILE A 72 0.97 4.07 -11.24
N ASP A 73 -0.08 3.94 -10.44
CA ASP A 73 -1.26 4.80 -10.47
C ASP A 73 -1.23 5.76 -9.27
N GLN A 74 -1.14 7.06 -9.55
CA GLN A 74 -1.29 8.12 -8.57
C GLN A 74 -2.75 8.60 -8.55
N LEU A 75 -3.34 8.62 -7.36
CA LEU A 75 -4.72 9.07 -7.13
C LEU A 75 -4.71 10.46 -6.51
N THR A 76 -5.26 11.44 -7.20
CA THR A 76 -5.51 12.79 -6.67
C THR A 76 -7.01 12.96 -6.47
N LYS A 77 -7.44 13.12 -5.22
CA LYS A 77 -8.85 13.38 -4.89
C LYS A 77 -9.12 14.87 -4.97
N VAL A 78 -10.09 15.25 -5.78
CA VAL A 78 -10.49 16.64 -5.98
C VAL A 78 -11.94 16.79 -5.52
N PRO A 79 -12.23 17.73 -4.60
CA PRO A 79 -13.60 17.96 -4.14
C PRO A 79 -14.45 18.52 -5.27
N VAL A 80 -15.63 17.94 -5.49
CA VAL A 80 -16.59 18.46 -6.47
C VAL A 80 -17.47 19.48 -5.78
N GLN A 81 -17.53 20.70 -6.32
CA GLN A 81 -18.39 21.74 -5.78
C GLN A 81 -19.85 21.29 -5.90
N ARG A 82 -20.54 21.16 -4.77
CA ARG A 82 -21.98 20.84 -4.75
C ARG A 82 -22.71 21.95 -5.48
N GLN A 83 -23.28 21.64 -6.63
CA GLN A 83 -24.25 22.51 -7.28
C GLN A 83 -25.50 22.47 -6.38
N LEU A 84 -25.74 23.55 -5.62
CA LEU A 84 -27.00 23.76 -4.91
C LEU A 84 -28.09 23.88 -5.97
N LYS A 85 -28.95 22.86 -6.07
CA LYS A 85 -30.13 22.89 -6.92
C LYS A 85 -31.33 23.37 -6.11
#